data_AF-J7RCI8-F1
#
_entry.id   AF-J7RCI8-F1
#
_cell.length_a   1.000
_cell.length_b   1.000
_cell.length_c   1.000
_cell.angle_alpha   90.00
_cell.angle_beta   90.00
_cell.angle_gamma   90.00
#
_symmetry.space_group_name_H-M   'P 1'
#
loop_
_entity.id
_entity.type
_entity.pdbx_description
1 polymer ?
#
loop_
_entity_poly.entity_id
_entity_poly.type
_entity_poly.pdbx_seq_one_letter_code
_entity_poly.pdbx_strand_id
1 'polypeptide(L)'
;MGTAALTAYRHALRAARVAFQGDTAVLLAARSQMRSGMLDPPDKTLSPAQQAQYMEDVATYLRRNVVQATRVNTAGGPPEQHHQPRFHLNIHGDTELGDNDSIRNKTQLKAKHWPKR
;
A
#
# COMPACT_ATOMS: atom_id res chain seq x y z
N MET A 1 25.18 -4.10 -12.01
CA MET A 1 24.34 -3.49 -10.96
C MET A 1 25.13 -3.41 -9.67
N GLY A 2 25.04 -2.28 -8.96
CA GLY A 2 25.66 -2.16 -7.62
C GLY A 2 24.96 -3.06 -6.60
N THR A 3 25.69 -3.46 -5.55
CA THR A 3 25.19 -4.32 -4.46
C THR A 3 23.97 -3.71 -3.75
N ALA A 4 23.97 -2.38 -3.57
CA ALA A 4 22.85 -1.64 -2.99
C ALA A 4 21.57 -1.74 -3.83
N ALA A 5 21.66 -1.56 -5.15
CA ALA A 5 20.51 -1.63 -6.06
C ALA A 5 19.86 -3.02 -6.07
N LEU A 6 20.68 -4.08 -6.05
CA LEU A 6 20.19 -5.45 -5.97
C LEU A 6 19.46 -5.74 -4.65
N THR A 7 19.96 -5.17 -3.56
CA THR A 7 19.38 -5.31 -2.22
C THR A 7 18.02 -4.61 -2.16
N ALA A 8 17.95 -3.35 -2.60
CA ALA A 8 16.72 -2.58 -2.66
C ALA A 8 15.65 -3.25 -3.54
N TYR A 9 16.05 -3.77 -4.71
CA TYR A 9 15.13 -4.52 -5.57
C TYR A 9 14.57 -5.76 -4.87
N ARG A 10 15.40 -6.52 -4.15
CA ARG A 10 14.93 -7.68 -3.37
C ARG A 10 13.98 -7.27 -2.25
N HIS A 11 14.22 -6.14 -1.59
CA HIS A 11 13.31 -5.60 -0.58
C HIS A 11 11.95 -5.24 -1.18
N ALA A 12 11.93 -4.54 -2.32
CA ALA A 12 10.71 -4.20 -3.03
C ALA A 12 9.92 -5.45 -3.45
N LEU A 13 10.59 -6.48 -3.99
CA LEU A 13 9.93 -7.74 -4.37
C LEU A 13 9.31 -8.48 -3.17
N ARG A 14 9.95 -8.43 -1.99
CA ARG A 14 9.39 -9.01 -0.77
C ARG A 14 8.21 -8.21 -0.25
N ALA A 15 8.31 -6.87 -0.26
CA ALA A 15 7.22 -5.99 0.15
C ALA A 15 5.98 -6.17 -0.74
N ALA A 16 6.16 -6.24 -2.07
CA ALA A 16 5.07 -6.53 -2.99
C ALA A 16 4.38 -7.87 -2.70
N ARG A 17 5.15 -8.90 -2.33
CA ARG A 17 4.58 -10.21 -1.97
C ARG A 17 3.69 -10.12 -0.72
N VAL A 18 4.08 -9.32 0.26
CA VAL A 18 3.30 -9.12 1.49
C VAL A 18 2.05 -8.29 1.18
N ALA A 19 2.21 -7.15 0.50
CA ALA A 19 1.12 -6.23 0.17
C ALA A 19 0.05 -6.88 -0.72
N PHE A 20 0.47 -7.73 -1.67
CA PHE A 20 -0.40 -8.34 -2.68
C PHE A 20 -0.63 -9.85 -2.47
N GLN A 21 -0.55 -10.31 -1.23
CA GLN A 21 -0.74 -11.72 -0.91
C GLN A 21 -2.15 -12.19 -1.28
N GLY A 22 -2.25 -13.19 -2.16
CA GLY A 22 -3.52 -13.73 -2.65
C GLY A 22 -4.06 -13.06 -3.91
N ASP A 23 -3.48 -11.92 -4.32
CA ASP A 23 -3.76 -11.26 -5.59
C ASP A 23 -2.59 -11.45 -6.56
N THR A 24 -2.57 -12.61 -7.21
CA THR A 24 -1.46 -13.01 -8.10
C THR A 24 -1.32 -12.10 -9.30
N ALA A 25 -2.41 -11.56 -9.83
CA ALA A 25 -2.40 -10.67 -10.98
C ALA A 25 -1.69 -9.34 -10.62
N VAL A 26 -2.08 -8.71 -9.52
CA VAL A 26 -1.44 -7.46 -9.06
C VAL A 26 0.00 -7.71 -8.63
N LEU A 27 0.28 -8.83 -7.96
CA LEU A 27 1.65 -9.20 -7.59
C LEU A 27 2.56 -9.32 -8.82
N LEU A 28 2.12 -9.98 -9.88
CA LEU A 28 2.89 -10.13 -11.12
C LEU A 28 3.11 -8.78 -11.81
N ALA A 29 2.07 -7.95 -11.90
CA ALA A 29 2.15 -6.61 -12.47
C ALA A 29 3.15 -5.73 -11.71
N ALA A 30 3.08 -5.72 -10.37
CA ALA A 30 4.01 -4.96 -9.52
C ALA A 30 5.47 -5.40 -9.73
N ARG A 31 5.73 -6.71 -9.80
CA ARG A 31 7.08 -7.25 -10.05
C ARG A 31 7.60 -6.86 -11.43
N SER A 32 6.74 -6.88 -12.45
CA SER A 32 7.08 -6.41 -13.79
C SER A 32 7.45 -4.93 -13.79
N GLN A 33 6.66 -4.09 -13.12
CA GLN A 33 6.92 -2.66 -13.00
C GLN A 33 8.22 -2.36 -12.26
N MET A 34 8.51 -3.06 -11.17
CA MET A 34 9.78 -2.92 -10.44
C MET A 34 10.99 -3.32 -11.30
N ARG A 35 10.86 -4.40 -12.08
CA ARG A 35 11.91 -4.82 -13.01
C ARG A 35 12.14 -3.76 -14.09
N SER A 36 11.06 -3.24 -14.67
CA SER A 36 11.10 -2.20 -15.68
C SER A 36 11.77 -0.94 -15.14
N GLY A 37 11.30 -0.41 -14.00
CA GLY A 37 11.88 0.78 -13.38
C GLY A 37 13.32 0.61 -12.87
N MET A 38 13.77 -0.63 -12.65
CA MET A 38 15.18 -0.89 -12.35
C MET A 38 16.06 -0.90 -13.61
N LEU A 39 15.53 -1.29 -14.77
CA LEU A 39 16.23 -1.29 -16.05
C LEU A 39 16.20 0.09 -16.71
N ASP A 40 15.05 0.76 -16.62
CA ASP A 40 14.80 2.09 -17.15
C ASP A 40 14.17 2.97 -16.05
N PRO A 41 15.00 3.59 -15.20
CA PRO A 41 14.52 4.43 -14.12
C PRO A 41 13.65 5.59 -14.62
N PRO A 42 12.55 5.91 -13.93
CA PRO A 42 11.65 6.99 -14.33
C PRO A 42 12.34 8.35 -14.33
N ASP A 43 13.31 8.55 -13.44
CA ASP A 43 14.19 9.71 -13.42
C ASP A 43 15.65 9.28 -13.62
N LYS A 44 16.17 9.54 -14.81
CA LYS A 44 17.54 9.20 -15.22
C LYS A 44 18.58 10.18 -14.69
N THR A 45 18.16 11.30 -14.10
CA THR A 45 19.08 12.29 -13.51
C THR A 45 19.57 11.88 -12.14
N LEU A 46 18.86 10.97 -11.46
CA LEU A 46 19.22 10.44 -10.16
C LEU A 46 20.49 9.59 -10.23
N SER A 47 21.37 9.77 -9.24
CA SER A 47 22.52 8.88 -9.05
C SER A 47 22.06 7.44 -8.74
N PRO A 48 22.92 6.42 -8.99
CA PRO A 48 22.57 5.03 -8.66
C PRO A 48 22.19 4.81 -7.19
N ALA A 49 22.77 5.59 -6.27
CA ALA A 49 22.44 5.53 -4.85
C ALA A 49 21.03 6.07 -4.57
N GLN A 50 20.66 7.19 -5.21
CA GLN A 50 19.31 7.77 -5.08
C GLN A 50 18.25 6.87 -5.72
N GLN A 51 18.56 6.22 -6.85
CA GLN A 51 17.64 5.25 -7.46
C GLN A 51 17.44 4.01 -6.57
N ALA A 52 18.51 3.53 -5.92
CA ALA A 52 18.39 2.45 -4.94
C ALA A 52 17.56 2.87 -3.72
N GLN A 53 17.76 4.10 -3.21
CA GLN A 53 16.96 4.65 -2.12
C GLN A 53 15.48 4.76 -2.50
N TYR A 54 15.17 5.27 -3.69
CA TYR A 54 13.80 5.34 -4.19
C TYR A 54 13.12 3.96 -4.19
N MET A 55 13.84 2.91 -4.59
CA MET A 55 13.33 1.54 -4.56
C MET A 55 13.09 1.03 -3.12
N GLU A 56 13.91 1.42 -2.15
CA GLU A 56 13.67 1.14 -0.72
C GLU A 56 12.45 1.89 -0.19
N ASP A 57 12.24 3.13 -0.63
CA ASP A 57 11.08 3.93 -0.26
C ASP A 57 9.80 3.28 -0.80
N VAL A 58 9.82 2.77 -2.04
CA VAL A 58 8.74 1.97 -2.62
C VAL A 58 8.49 0.70 -1.78
N ALA A 59 9.55 -0.01 -1.38
CA ALA A 59 9.41 -1.21 -0.55
C ALA A 59 8.76 -0.89 0.81
N THR A 60 9.16 0.21 1.43
CA THR A 60 8.59 0.70 2.68
C THR A 60 7.13 1.08 2.49
N TYR A 61 6.82 1.85 1.45
CA TYR A 61 5.46 2.27 1.15
C TYR A 61 4.51 1.08 0.94
N LEU A 62 4.92 0.09 0.15
CA LEU A 62 4.12 -1.12 -0.07
C LEU A 62 3.86 -1.89 1.22
N ARG A 63 4.85 -1.97 2.10
CA ARG A 63 4.73 -2.73 3.34
C ARG A 63 3.88 -2.02 4.39
N ARG A 64 3.96 -0.69 4.44
CA ARG A 64 3.37 0.09 5.53
C ARG A 64 2.03 0.70 5.17
N ASN A 65 1.87 1.14 3.93
CA ASN A 65 0.76 1.99 3.49
C ASN A 65 -0.23 1.30 2.56
N VAL A 66 0.10 0.11 2.03
CA VAL A 66 -0.80 -0.63 1.14
C VAL A 66 -1.39 -1.82 1.90
N VAL A 67 -2.71 -1.85 1.99
CA VAL A 67 -3.48 -2.94 2.59
C VAL A 67 -4.47 -3.46 1.55
N GLN A 68 -4.47 -4.78 1.34
CA GLN A 68 -5.45 -5.44 0.48
C GLN A 68 -6.63 -6.00 1.29
N ALA A 69 -7.82 -5.85 0.73
CA ALA A 69 -9.06 -6.41 1.25
C ALA A 69 -9.39 -7.72 0.51
N THR A 70 -9.63 -8.80 1.25
CA THR A 70 -10.10 -10.08 0.70
C THR A 70 -11.56 -10.29 1.08
N ARG A 71 -12.41 -10.64 0.11
CA ARG A 71 -13.82 -10.99 0.38
C ARG A 71 -13.89 -12.23 1.25
N VAL A 72 -14.63 -12.15 2.34
CA VAL A 72 -14.92 -13.28 3.21
C VAL A 72 -16.22 -13.90 2.73
N ASN A 73 -16.13 -15.05 2.08
CA ASN A 73 -17.30 -15.86 1.74
C ASN A 73 -17.78 -16.55 3.02
N THR A 74 -18.65 -15.89 3.77
CA THR A 74 -19.28 -16.55 4.91
C THR A 74 -20.39 -17.46 4.42
N ALA A 75 -20.02 -18.70 4.11
CA ALA A 75 -20.94 -19.83 4.09
C ALA A 75 -21.23 -20.22 5.55
N GLY A 76 -22.47 -20.10 6.02
CA GLY A 76 -22.88 -20.69 7.30
C GLY A 76 -23.76 -19.85 8.23
N GLY A 77 -24.09 -18.60 7.88
CA GLY A 77 -25.13 -17.84 8.60
C GLY A 77 -26.53 -18.21 8.08
N PRO A 78 -27.59 -18.15 8.92
CA PRO A 78 -28.96 -18.18 8.43
C PRO A 78 -29.14 -17.14 7.30
N PRO A 79 -29.98 -17.41 6.29
CA PRO A 79 -30.22 -16.48 5.21
C PRO A 79 -30.98 -15.26 5.75
N GLU A 80 -30.28 -14.29 6.32
CA GLU A 80 -30.84 -12.96 6.56
C GLU A 80 -30.76 -12.16 5.26
N GLN A 81 -31.87 -11.52 4.91
CA GLN A 81 -32.19 -10.99 3.58
C GLN A 81 -31.34 -9.76 3.17
N HIS A 82 -30.34 -9.36 3.97
CA HIS A 82 -29.60 -8.10 3.80
C HIS A 82 -28.11 -8.16 4.20
N HIS A 83 -27.40 -9.27 3.95
CA HIS A 83 -25.97 -9.30 4.24
C HIS A 83 -25.14 -8.61 3.14
N GLN A 84 -24.56 -7.45 3.48
CA GLN A 84 -23.50 -6.83 2.69
C GLN A 84 -22.26 -7.72 2.63
N PRO A 85 -21.49 -7.70 1.53
CA PRO A 85 -20.25 -8.47 1.42
C PRO A 85 -19.26 -8.06 2.53
N ARG A 86 -18.76 -9.04 3.27
CA ARG A 86 -17.73 -8.84 4.28
C ARG A 86 -16.34 -8.92 3.65
N PHE A 87 -15.43 -8.10 4.14
CA PHE A 87 -14.04 -8.07 3.71
C PHE A 87 -13.12 -8.16 4.92
N HIS A 88 -12.05 -8.93 4.77
CA HIS A 88 -10.95 -9.00 5.71
C HIS A 88 -9.80 -8.13 5.16
N LEU A 89 -9.32 -7.19 5.96
CA LEU A 89 -8.15 -6.37 5.61
C LEU A 89 -6.88 -7.07 6.09
N ASN A 90 -5.92 -7.26 5.19
CA ASN A 90 -4.64 -7.88 5.53
C ASN A 90 -3.68 -6.86 6.19
N ILE A 91 -4.02 -6.44 7.41
CA ILE A 91 -3.19 -5.57 8.24
C ILE A 91 -2.21 -6.44 9.03
N HIS A 92 -0.93 -6.09 9.02
CA HIS A 92 0.14 -6.80 9.74
C HIS A 92 0.99 -5.84 10.56
N GLY A 93 1.95 -6.35 11.34
CA GLY A 93 2.72 -5.55 12.31
C GLY A 93 3.59 -4.43 11.72
N ASP A 94 3.83 -4.45 10.41
CA ASP A 94 4.54 -3.37 9.71
C ASP A 94 3.59 -2.36 9.08
N THR A 95 2.28 -2.64 9.03
CA THR A 95 1.29 -1.68 8.51
C THR A 95 1.23 -0.48 9.44
N GLU A 96 1.39 0.72 8.88
CA GLU A 96 1.28 1.94 9.66
C GLU A 96 -0.18 2.15 10.06
N LEU A 97 -0.42 2.05 11.37
CA LEU A 97 -1.69 2.42 11.98
C LEU A 97 -1.59 3.88 12.39
N GLY A 98 -2.40 4.73 11.78
CA GLY A 98 -2.51 6.12 12.21
C GLY A 98 -2.98 6.20 13.67
N ASP A 99 -2.35 7.05 14.46
CA ASP A 99 -2.88 7.39 15.78
C ASP A 99 -4.06 8.36 15.62
N ASN A 100 -5.25 7.92 16.03
CA ASN A 100 -6.47 8.71 15.95
C ASN A 100 -6.36 10.04 16.73
N ASP A 101 -5.56 10.11 17.80
CA ASP A 101 -5.39 11.34 18.59
C ASP A 101 -4.62 12.43 17.82
N SER A 102 -3.70 12.03 16.94
CA SER A 102 -2.97 12.95 16.05
C SER A 102 -3.83 13.51 14.91
N ILE A 103 -4.90 12.80 14.52
CA ILE A 103 -5.82 13.17 13.44
C ILE A 103 -6.93 14.08 13.94
N ARG A 104 -7.43 13.87 15.17
CA ARG A 104 -8.55 14.61 15.75
C ARG A 104 -8.28 16.11 15.94
N ASN A 105 -7.01 16.52 16.00
CA ASN A 105 -6.59 17.91 16.22
C ASN A 105 -6.37 18.74 14.94
N LYS A 106 -6.77 18.24 13.77
CA LYS A 106 -6.66 19.01 12.52
C LYS A 106 -7.98 19.67 12.18
N THR A 107 -8.08 20.94 12.61
CA THR A 107 -9.03 21.95 12.12
C THR A 107 -10.41 21.88 12.76
N GLN A 108 -10.64 22.75 13.76
CA GLN A 108 -11.95 23.35 13.94
C GLN A 108 -12.29 24.11 12.64
N LEU A 109 -12.86 23.41 11.67
CA LEU A 109 -13.41 24.05 10.48
C LEU A 109 -14.51 24.97 11.00
N LYS A 110 -14.23 26.28 11.06
CA LYS A 110 -15.23 27.27 11.43
C LYS A 110 -16.41 27.09 10.49
N ALA A 111 -17.54 26.63 11.02
CA ALA A 111 -18.75 26.45 10.25
C ALA A 111 -19.07 27.78 9.55
N LYS A 112 -19.05 27.78 8.22
CA LYS A 112 -19.47 28.92 7.42
C LYS A 112 -20.97 29.08 7.66
N HIS A 113 -21.36 30.11 8.42
CA HIS A 113 -22.77 30.46 8.62
C HIS A 113 -23.43 30.67 7.26
N TRP A 114 -24.34 29.77 6.88
CA TRP A 114 -25.17 29.94 5.70
C TRP A 114 -26.40 30.76 6.09
N PRO A 115 -26.70 31.87 5.40
CA PRO A 115 -27.85 32.70 5.74
C PRO A 115 -29.14 31.91 5.49
N LYS A 116 -30.06 31.92 6.46
CA LYS A 116 -31.41 31.43 6.22
C LYS A 116 -32.14 32.40 5.30
N ARG A 117 -32.86 31.82 4.35
CA ARG A 117 -33.56 32.46 3.23
C ARG A 117 -34.46 33.60 3.68
#